data_AF-A0A6A6KPX0-F1
#
_entry.id   AF-A0A6A6KPX0-F1
#
_cell.length_a   1.000
_cell.length_b   1.000
_cell.length_c   1.000
_cell.angle_alpha   90.00
_cell.angle_beta   90.00
_cell.angle_gamma   90.00
#
_symmetry.space_group_name_H-M   'P 1'
#
loop_
_entity.id
_entity.type
_entity.pdbx_description
1 polymer ?
#
loop_
_entity_poly.entity_id
_entity_poly.type
_entity_poly.pdbx_seq_one_letter_code
_entity_poly.pdbx_strand_id
1 'polypeptide(L)'
;MGAAAMKISGCVVVMILAHTALLGSLMAAAAAAAATASIDLSTAVLISVDQSGKGDFKKIQDAIDSVPPNNSQLYFILVKPGTYREKVVVPADKPFITLSGTQPSKTIITWSDGGDIFQSPTLSVLASDFVGRYLTIQNTYGSGDKAVALRVSGDRAAFYGCRILSYQDTLLDDTGSHYYRNCYVEGATDFICGNAASLFERCHLHSISKNNGSITAQHRDSLTQNSGFTFLDCKITGIGSAYLGRPWGDYSRVVFALSYMSSAIVPAGWDSWAGQTKQSTVFYAEYKCYGPGANRAHRVEWSQSLSMEEAAPYLTKAMIGGQSWLRVHQPTLKEALQLSRLTHGLKQFRNGWADGPAYITQCPIKTGQSYTYDFNITGQRGTLWWHAHIFWLRATVYGAIVIMPKPGNPFPFPQPQMEEVIILGEWWNNDVEEIVKQGNKLGLPPNASDARTINGKPGPLFPCSEKYTFSMWLSRERHTSLESPMLRSTTNFSLQLLVTT
;
A
#
# COMPACT_ATOMS: atom_id res chain seq x y z
N MET A 1 27.31 -20.35 -67.22
CA MET A 1 26.65 -19.82 -68.43
C MET A 1 25.21 -19.48 -68.04
N GLY A 2 24.62 -18.31 -68.28
CA GLY A 2 25.15 -17.04 -68.80
C GLY A 2 24.03 -16.19 -69.42
N ALA A 3 23.96 -14.89 -69.09
CA ALA A 3 22.97 -13.89 -69.59
C ALA A 3 21.48 -14.13 -69.20
N ALA A 4 20.54 -13.16 -69.20
CA ALA A 4 20.59 -11.68 -69.04
C ALA A 4 19.15 -11.10 -68.87
N ALA A 5 19.00 -9.77 -68.87
CA ALA A 5 17.81 -8.96 -69.23
C ALA A 5 16.68 -8.66 -68.19
N MET A 6 16.92 -7.62 -67.36
CA MET A 6 16.20 -6.31 -67.40
C MET A 6 14.99 -6.15 -68.36
N LYS A 7 13.84 -5.56 -67.92
CA LYS A 7 13.39 -4.15 -68.22
C LYS A 7 11.96 -3.75 -67.73
N ILE A 8 11.86 -2.62 -66.98
CA ILE A 8 10.84 -1.51 -66.90
C ILE A 8 9.35 -1.75 -67.25
N SER A 9 8.43 -1.35 -66.34
CA SER A 9 7.24 -0.43 -66.50
C SER A 9 6.29 -0.56 -65.27
N GLY A 10 5.44 0.38 -64.82
CA GLY A 10 5.15 1.79 -65.16
C GLY A 10 3.73 2.22 -64.72
N CYS A 11 3.47 3.54 -64.54
CA CYS A 11 2.15 4.18 -64.28
C CYS A 11 1.45 3.96 -62.90
N VAL A 12 0.54 4.84 -62.39
CA VAL A 12 0.49 6.33 -62.41
C VAL A 12 -0.52 6.88 -61.35
N VAL A 13 -0.23 8.08 -60.83
CA VAL A 13 -1.07 9.11 -60.13
C VAL A 13 -2.53 8.82 -59.73
N VAL A 14 -2.87 9.08 -58.46
CA VAL A 14 -3.92 10.05 -58.04
C VAL A 14 -3.45 10.83 -56.81
N MET A 15 -3.52 12.16 -56.84
CA MET A 15 -3.51 13.03 -55.65
C MET A 15 -4.91 13.61 -55.44
N ILE A 16 -5.38 13.67 -54.19
CA ILE A 16 -6.44 14.59 -53.75
C ILE A 16 -5.98 15.26 -52.46
N LEU A 17 -5.83 16.58 -52.48
CA LEU A 17 -5.55 17.42 -51.30
C LEU A 17 -6.85 18.04 -50.80
N ALA A 18 -7.19 17.84 -49.52
CA ALA A 18 -8.36 18.45 -48.89
C ALA A 18 -8.13 18.80 -47.40
N HIS A 19 -7.59 20.00 -47.17
CA HIS A 19 -7.83 20.89 -46.02
C HIS A 19 -8.32 20.30 -44.67
N THR A 20 -7.41 20.02 -43.74
CA THR A 20 -7.63 20.23 -42.28
C THR A 20 -6.31 20.55 -41.56
N ALA A 21 -5.90 21.82 -41.54
CA ALA A 21 -4.61 22.25 -40.97
C ALA A 21 -4.73 23.44 -40.00
N LEU A 22 -5.59 23.34 -38.97
CA LEU A 22 -5.68 24.39 -37.92
C LEU A 22 -6.13 23.92 -36.51
N LEU A 23 -6.00 22.64 -36.16
CA LEU A 23 -6.27 22.16 -34.78
C LEU A 23 -5.08 21.48 -34.07
N GLY A 24 -4.02 21.11 -34.78
CA GLY A 24 -2.89 20.37 -34.20
C GLY A 24 -2.01 21.17 -33.21
N SER A 25 -2.03 22.51 -33.27
CA SER A 25 -1.08 23.36 -32.56
C SER A 25 -1.47 23.77 -31.14
N LEU A 26 -2.77 23.73 -30.77
CA LEU A 26 -3.18 24.10 -29.41
C LEU A 26 -3.02 22.96 -28.39
N MET A 27 -3.23 21.70 -28.77
CA MET A 27 -3.11 20.57 -27.82
C MET A 27 -1.67 20.28 -27.40
N ALA A 28 -0.68 20.57 -28.26
CA ALA A 28 0.74 20.43 -27.92
C ALA A 28 1.18 21.37 -26.78
N ALA A 29 0.58 22.57 -26.68
CA ALA A 29 0.90 23.54 -25.63
C ALA A 29 0.32 23.15 -24.26
N ALA A 30 -0.87 22.55 -24.22
CA ALA A 30 -1.52 22.13 -22.98
C ALA A 30 -0.84 20.90 -22.33
N ALA A 31 -0.34 19.97 -23.13
CA ALA A 31 0.32 18.75 -22.63
C ALA A 31 1.67 19.01 -21.94
N ALA A 32 2.34 20.14 -22.24
CA ALA A 32 3.66 20.47 -21.71
C ALA A 32 3.66 20.91 -20.22
N ALA A 33 2.50 21.21 -19.64
CA ALA A 33 2.37 21.77 -18.29
C ALA A 33 2.17 20.71 -17.18
N ALA A 34 2.05 19.42 -17.53
CA ALA A 34 1.70 18.34 -16.60
C ALA A 34 2.82 17.31 -16.36
N ALA A 35 4.07 17.65 -16.66
CA ALA A 35 5.24 16.83 -16.33
C ALA A 35 5.52 16.89 -14.82
N THR A 36 4.80 16.08 -14.04
CA THR A 36 5.07 15.90 -12.60
C THR A 36 6.52 15.45 -12.40
N ALA A 37 7.32 16.27 -11.72
CA ALA A 37 8.71 15.94 -11.41
C ALA A 37 8.77 14.63 -10.62
N SER A 38 9.55 13.66 -11.12
CA SER A 38 9.75 12.38 -10.43
C SER A 38 10.54 12.62 -9.15
N ILE A 39 9.86 12.56 -8.01
CA ILE A 39 10.49 12.70 -6.70
C ILE A 39 11.46 11.53 -6.49
N ASP A 40 12.71 11.84 -6.21
CA ASP A 40 13.67 10.84 -5.76
C ASP A 40 13.29 10.35 -4.36
N LEU A 41 12.76 9.13 -4.29
CA LEU A 41 12.38 8.46 -3.05
C LEU A 41 13.58 7.74 -2.39
N SER A 42 14.79 7.82 -2.94
CA SER A 42 16.01 7.25 -2.33
C SER A 42 16.71 8.20 -1.37
N THR A 43 16.31 9.48 -1.32
CA THR A 43 16.95 10.54 -0.52
C THR A 43 15.96 11.32 0.35
N ALA A 44 15.26 10.62 1.25
CA ALA A 44 14.37 11.28 2.22
C ALA A 44 15.13 12.20 3.19
N VAL A 45 14.67 13.43 3.37
CA VAL A 45 15.22 14.38 4.34
C VAL A 45 14.68 14.04 5.73
N LEU A 46 15.47 13.32 6.53
CA LEU A 46 15.12 12.93 7.89
C LEU A 46 15.28 14.11 8.86
N ILE A 47 14.19 14.48 9.52
CA ILE A 47 14.16 15.41 10.66
C ILE A 47 13.70 14.61 11.90
N SER A 48 14.28 14.87 13.06
CA SER A 48 13.88 14.23 14.32
C SER A 48 13.31 15.23 15.33
N VAL A 49 12.23 14.82 16.00
CA VAL A 49 11.57 15.61 17.05
C VAL A 49 11.64 14.86 18.38
N ASP A 50 12.26 15.46 19.40
CA ASP A 50 12.46 14.88 20.72
C ASP A 50 12.36 15.96 21.81
N GLN A 51 11.36 15.85 22.69
CA GLN A 51 11.11 16.82 23.77
C GLN A 51 12.31 16.95 24.74
N SER A 52 13.19 15.94 24.83
CA SER A 52 14.41 15.99 25.65
C SER A 52 15.54 16.83 25.02
N GLY A 53 15.40 17.26 23.75
CA GLY A 53 16.42 18.03 23.02
C GLY A 53 17.55 17.19 22.44
N LYS A 54 17.31 15.89 22.17
CA LYS A 54 18.24 14.97 21.51
C LYS A 54 17.94 14.73 20.03
N GLY A 55 16.92 15.41 19.51
CA GLY A 55 16.63 15.52 18.08
C GLY A 55 16.78 16.97 17.62
N ASP A 56 16.58 17.18 16.33
CA ASP A 56 16.77 18.47 15.66
C ASP A 56 15.79 19.54 16.18
N PHE A 57 14.58 19.14 16.59
CA PHE A 57 13.56 19.99 17.20
C PHE A 57 12.97 19.39 18.47
N LYS A 58 12.43 20.25 19.35
CA LYS A 58 11.70 19.83 20.58
C LYS A 58 10.18 19.75 20.41
N LYS A 59 9.66 20.38 19.36
CA LYS A 59 8.24 20.51 19.02
C LYS A 59 7.97 19.97 17.64
N ILE A 60 6.72 19.58 17.39
CA ILE A 60 6.28 19.12 16.07
C ILE A 60 6.09 20.30 15.11
N GLN A 61 5.54 21.43 15.58
CA GLN A 61 5.33 22.58 14.70
C GLN A 61 6.64 23.17 14.19
N ASP A 62 7.63 23.41 15.07
CA ASP A 62 8.94 23.96 14.68
C ASP A 62 9.62 23.12 13.56
N ALA A 63 9.45 21.79 13.57
CA ALA A 63 9.98 20.90 12.54
C ALA A 63 9.25 21.04 11.20
N ILE A 64 7.92 21.19 11.21
CA ILE A 64 7.11 21.48 10.00
C ILE A 64 7.42 22.88 9.46
N ASP A 65 7.64 23.84 10.35
CA ASP A 65 7.99 25.21 10.00
C ASP A 65 9.37 25.30 9.32
N SER A 66 10.29 24.38 9.64
CA SER A 66 11.60 24.27 8.98
C SER A 66 11.56 23.73 7.54
N VAL A 67 10.50 23.03 7.13
CA VAL A 67 10.37 22.50 5.75
C VAL A 67 10.15 23.67 4.78
N PRO A 68 10.87 23.76 3.64
CA PRO A 68 10.70 24.86 2.69
C PRO A 68 9.29 24.97 2.10
N PRO A 69 8.81 26.18 1.77
CA PRO A 69 7.58 26.38 1.01
C PRO A 69 7.75 25.89 -0.44
N ASN A 70 6.66 25.38 -1.03
CA ASN A 70 6.62 24.71 -2.33
C ASN A 70 7.59 23.52 -2.46
N ASN A 71 7.79 22.80 -1.35
CA ASN A 71 8.65 21.61 -1.29
C ASN A 71 8.30 20.53 -2.33
N SER A 72 9.31 19.88 -2.90
CA SER A 72 9.20 18.75 -3.83
C SER A 72 9.96 17.49 -3.41
N GLN A 73 10.58 17.49 -2.21
CA GLN A 73 11.34 16.37 -1.65
C GLN A 73 10.54 15.64 -0.56
N LEU A 74 10.84 14.36 -0.32
CA LEU A 74 10.24 13.63 0.81
C LEU A 74 10.89 14.05 2.12
N TYR A 75 10.21 14.87 2.92
CA TYR A 75 10.61 15.18 4.29
C TYR A 75 10.02 14.16 5.27
N PHE A 76 10.87 13.47 6.03
CA PHE A 76 10.46 12.47 7.01
C PHE A 76 10.68 13.01 8.42
N ILE A 77 9.61 13.44 9.09
CA ILE A 77 9.64 13.94 10.47
C ILE A 77 9.39 12.77 11.43
N LEU A 78 10.46 12.27 12.06
CA LEU A 78 10.42 11.20 13.05
C LEU A 78 10.23 11.76 14.47
N VAL A 79 9.02 11.62 14.99
CA VAL A 79 8.63 12.07 16.34
C VAL A 79 8.88 10.96 17.37
N LYS A 80 9.78 11.22 18.32
CA LYS A 80 10.09 10.30 19.42
C LYS A 80 8.91 10.16 20.39
N PRO A 81 8.86 9.08 21.20
CA PRO A 81 7.90 8.93 22.30
C PRO A 81 7.79 10.19 23.17
N GLY A 82 6.56 10.61 23.45
CA GLY A 82 6.25 11.85 24.13
C GLY A 82 4.78 12.24 24.00
N THR A 83 4.35 13.21 24.83
CA THR A 83 3.04 13.84 24.73
C THR A 83 3.23 15.30 24.34
N TYR A 84 2.90 15.61 23.10
CA TYR A 84 3.09 16.89 22.45
C TYR A 84 1.79 17.69 22.58
N ARG A 85 1.70 18.54 23.60
CA ARG A 85 0.55 19.44 23.79
C ARG A 85 0.70 20.67 22.90
N GLU A 86 0.47 20.46 21.61
CA GLU A 86 0.61 21.44 20.52
C GLU A 86 -0.69 21.44 19.69
N LYS A 87 -1.08 22.61 19.17
CA LYS A 87 -1.92 22.68 17.96
C LYS A 87 -0.98 22.68 16.77
N VAL A 88 -1.16 21.72 15.86
CA VAL A 88 -0.24 21.51 14.74
C VAL A 88 -0.96 21.80 13.43
N VAL A 89 -0.32 22.53 12.53
CA VAL A 89 -0.78 22.79 11.17
C VAL A 89 0.33 22.37 10.21
N VAL A 90 -0.02 21.56 9.22
CA VAL A 90 0.82 21.26 8.05
C VAL A 90 0.33 22.16 6.91
N PRO A 91 1.02 23.29 6.60
CA PRO A 91 0.52 24.30 5.68
C PRO A 91 0.40 23.79 4.23
N ALA A 92 -0.53 24.34 3.46
CA ALA A 92 -0.85 23.84 2.11
C ALA A 92 0.33 23.91 1.12
N ASP A 93 1.25 24.86 1.33
CA ASP A 93 2.49 25.04 0.57
C ASP A 93 3.62 24.07 0.97
N LYS A 94 3.40 23.14 1.92
CA LYS A 94 4.42 22.18 2.39
C LYS A 94 4.07 20.71 2.11
N PRO A 95 3.86 20.31 0.83
CA PRO A 95 3.50 18.93 0.49
C PRO A 95 4.66 17.94 0.72
N PHE A 96 4.36 16.65 0.57
CA PHE A 96 5.30 15.52 0.69
C PHE A 96 5.92 15.29 2.09
N ILE A 97 5.40 15.91 3.15
CA ILE A 97 5.78 15.63 4.54
C ILE A 97 5.21 14.26 4.98
N THR A 98 6.09 13.38 5.47
CA THR A 98 5.72 12.27 6.35
C THR A 98 5.88 12.68 7.80
N LEU A 99 4.83 12.55 8.61
CA LEU A 99 4.90 12.66 10.08
C LEU A 99 4.78 11.27 10.69
N SER A 100 5.87 10.77 11.28
CA SER A 100 5.96 9.41 11.83
C SER A 100 6.20 9.43 13.33
N GLY A 101 5.28 8.88 14.11
CA GLY A 101 5.60 8.40 15.45
C GLY A 101 6.41 7.09 15.39
N THR A 102 6.77 6.56 16.56
CA THR A 102 7.37 5.21 16.67
C THR A 102 6.33 4.13 16.98
N GLN A 103 5.35 4.44 17.83
CA GLN A 103 4.25 3.57 18.23
C GLN A 103 3.06 4.45 18.65
N PRO A 104 1.81 4.18 18.23
CA PRO A 104 0.67 5.07 18.50
C PRO A 104 0.43 5.33 19.98
N SER A 105 0.61 4.30 20.82
CA SER A 105 0.46 4.37 22.27
C SER A 105 1.58 5.13 23.00
N LYS A 106 2.59 5.63 22.28
CA LYS A 106 3.77 6.31 22.83
C LYS A 106 4.05 7.68 22.25
N THR A 107 3.52 7.98 21.05
CA THR A 107 3.66 9.30 20.40
C THR A 107 2.28 9.92 20.28
N ILE A 108 1.97 10.90 21.12
CA ILE A 108 0.63 11.51 21.24
C ILE A 108 0.70 13.01 20.95
N ILE A 109 -0.07 13.48 19.98
CA ILE A 109 -0.34 14.92 19.74
C ILE A 109 -1.69 15.22 20.38
N THR A 110 -1.76 16.21 21.28
CA THR A 110 -2.95 16.46 22.10
C THR A 110 -3.29 17.95 22.21
N TRP A 111 -4.55 18.29 22.01
CA TRP A 111 -5.11 19.58 22.37
C TRP A 111 -6.50 19.41 23.02
N SER A 112 -7.18 20.51 23.33
CA SER A 112 -8.41 20.51 24.14
C SER A 112 -9.33 21.71 23.84
N ASP A 113 -9.47 22.10 22.57
CA ASP A 113 -10.40 23.17 22.15
C ASP A 113 -11.68 22.57 21.59
N GLY A 114 -12.80 23.24 21.78
CA GLY A 114 -14.07 22.89 21.14
C GLY A 114 -14.74 24.09 20.46
N GLY A 115 -15.91 23.86 19.86
CA GLY A 115 -16.69 24.89 19.18
C GLY A 115 -16.52 24.88 17.67
N ASP A 116 -15.90 25.90 17.10
CA ASP A 116 -15.75 25.98 15.63
C ASP A 116 -14.95 24.79 15.07
N ILE A 117 -15.47 24.18 14.00
CA ILE A 117 -14.95 22.93 13.43
C ILE A 117 -13.61 23.12 12.69
N PHE A 118 -13.28 24.36 12.31
CA PHE A 118 -12.02 24.71 11.63
C PHE A 118 -10.98 25.26 12.61
N GLN A 119 -11.38 25.80 13.76
CA GLN A 119 -10.48 26.26 14.83
C GLN A 119 -10.20 25.20 15.91
N SER A 120 -11.11 24.28 16.21
CA SER A 120 -10.90 23.21 17.21
C SER A 120 -9.85 22.12 16.89
N PRO A 121 -9.40 21.85 15.64
CA PRO A 121 -8.45 20.77 15.35
C PRO A 121 -7.16 20.77 16.19
N THR A 122 -6.79 19.61 16.74
CA THR A 122 -5.45 19.35 17.30
C THR A 122 -4.38 19.28 16.21
N LEU A 123 -4.66 18.60 15.09
CA LEU A 123 -3.84 18.57 13.88
C LEU A 123 -4.68 18.96 12.67
N SER A 124 -4.22 19.95 11.90
CA SER A 124 -4.76 20.27 10.56
C SER A 124 -3.74 19.94 9.47
N VAL A 125 -4.06 18.99 8.60
CA VAL A 125 -3.27 18.65 7.41
C VAL A 125 -3.88 19.37 6.21
N LEU A 126 -3.26 20.47 5.79
CA LEU A 126 -3.64 21.23 4.59
C LEU A 126 -2.72 20.92 3.40
N ALA A 127 -1.52 20.40 3.68
CA ALA A 127 -0.53 19.93 2.72
C ALA A 127 -0.99 18.69 1.93
N SER A 128 -0.77 18.70 0.61
CA SER A 128 -0.96 17.51 -0.24
C SER A 128 0.15 16.47 -0.08
N ASP A 129 -0.11 15.23 -0.50
CA ASP A 129 0.82 14.09 -0.49
C ASP A 129 1.39 13.72 0.90
N PHE A 130 0.70 14.17 1.96
CA PHE A 130 1.08 13.97 3.36
C PHE A 130 0.96 12.51 3.80
N VAL A 131 1.84 12.05 4.69
CA VAL A 131 1.74 10.71 5.30
C VAL A 131 1.85 10.76 6.82
N GLY A 132 0.73 10.57 7.53
CA GLY A 132 0.73 10.30 8.97
C GLY A 132 0.97 8.82 9.26
N ARG A 133 1.83 8.47 10.22
CA ARG A 133 1.97 7.06 10.65
C ARG A 133 2.34 6.89 12.12
N TYR A 134 1.85 5.80 12.71
CA TYR A 134 2.24 5.29 14.04
C TYR A 134 2.17 6.29 15.21
N LEU A 135 1.19 7.20 15.18
CA LEU A 135 0.98 8.24 16.18
C LEU A 135 -0.50 8.36 16.58
N THR A 136 -0.76 8.91 17.77
CA THR A 136 -2.11 9.28 18.22
C THR A 136 -2.31 10.78 18.02
N ILE A 137 -3.43 11.16 17.41
CA ILE A 137 -3.96 12.53 17.45
C ILE A 137 -5.20 12.49 18.34
N GLN A 138 -5.28 13.37 19.34
CA GLN A 138 -6.44 13.44 20.22
C GLN A 138 -6.87 14.88 20.53
N ASN A 139 -8.17 15.10 20.67
CA ASN A 139 -8.73 16.30 21.26
C ASN A 139 -9.50 15.93 22.53
N THR A 140 -9.07 16.47 23.67
CA THR A 140 -9.56 16.11 25.01
C THR A 140 -10.57 17.11 25.58
N TYR A 141 -11.22 17.93 24.75
CA TYR A 141 -12.29 18.84 25.17
C TYR A 141 -13.50 18.09 25.78
N GLY A 142 -13.80 16.89 25.30
CA GLY A 142 -14.89 16.05 25.79
C GLY A 142 -16.23 16.32 25.08
N SER A 143 -17.34 16.03 25.76
CA SER A 143 -18.68 15.97 25.16
C SER A 143 -19.48 17.27 25.22
N GLY A 144 -18.83 18.43 25.40
CA GLY A 144 -19.51 19.72 25.56
C GLY A 144 -19.96 20.36 24.24
N ASP A 145 -19.23 20.08 23.16
CA ASP A 145 -19.41 20.64 21.81
C ASP A 145 -18.55 19.81 20.83
N LYS A 146 -18.53 20.21 19.55
CA LYS A 146 -17.58 19.74 18.52
C LYS A 146 -16.14 19.88 19.00
N ALA A 147 -15.31 18.87 18.75
CA ALA A 147 -13.94 18.79 19.23
C ALA A 147 -13.06 18.00 18.23
N VAL A 148 -12.68 18.64 17.12
CA VAL A 148 -11.91 17.95 16.07
C VAL A 148 -10.53 17.53 16.62
N ALA A 149 -10.16 16.27 16.44
CA ALA A 149 -8.79 15.80 16.69
C ALA A 149 -7.94 16.00 15.43
N LEU A 150 -8.41 15.50 14.29
CA LEU A 150 -7.72 15.61 13.01
C LEU A 150 -8.63 16.26 11.96
N ARG A 151 -8.14 17.32 11.31
CA ARG A 151 -8.68 17.86 10.06
C ARG A 151 -7.75 17.49 8.90
N VAL A 152 -8.29 17.03 7.79
CA VAL A 152 -7.54 16.74 6.56
C VAL A 152 -8.21 17.41 5.36
N SER A 153 -7.50 18.32 4.70
CA SER A 153 -7.97 19.13 3.58
C SER A 153 -6.96 19.17 2.40
N GLY A 154 -5.82 18.48 2.53
CA GLY A 154 -4.77 18.40 1.50
C GLY A 154 -4.87 17.09 0.73
N ASP A 155 -4.94 17.17 -0.60
CA ASP A 155 -5.18 16.01 -1.47
C ASP A 155 -4.05 14.96 -1.40
N ARG A 156 -4.40 13.68 -1.57
CA ARG A 156 -3.45 12.54 -1.52
C ARG A 156 -2.80 12.33 -0.14
N ALA A 157 -3.52 12.64 0.94
CA ALA A 157 -3.08 12.35 2.31
C ALA A 157 -3.36 10.90 2.73
N ALA A 158 -2.38 10.22 3.34
CA ALA A 158 -2.51 8.85 3.84
C ALA A 158 -2.14 8.70 5.32
N PHE A 159 -2.85 7.80 6.02
CA PHE A 159 -2.66 7.54 7.45
C PHE A 159 -2.50 6.04 7.71
N TYR A 160 -1.43 5.66 8.42
CA TYR A 160 -1.06 4.25 8.64
C TYR A 160 -0.91 3.93 10.13
N GLY A 161 -1.81 3.10 10.66
CA GLY A 161 -1.77 2.64 12.05
C GLY A 161 -1.97 3.74 13.09
N CYS A 162 -2.52 4.89 12.72
CA CYS A 162 -2.76 6.02 13.63
C CYS A 162 -3.96 5.76 14.56
N ARG A 163 -4.01 6.47 15.69
CA ARG A 163 -5.21 6.61 16.54
C ARG A 163 -5.74 8.04 16.41
N ILE A 164 -7.06 8.21 16.24
CA ILE A 164 -7.72 9.52 16.12
C ILE A 164 -8.87 9.54 17.13
N LEU A 165 -8.77 10.36 18.17
CA LEU A 165 -9.59 10.25 19.39
C LEU A 165 -10.24 11.58 19.79
N SER A 166 -11.57 11.65 19.85
CA SER A 166 -12.29 12.70 20.58
C SER A 166 -13.74 12.27 20.87
N TYR A 167 -14.69 13.20 20.89
CA TYR A 167 -16.11 12.93 21.18
C TYR A 167 -17.03 13.29 20.00
N GLN A 168 -17.16 14.58 19.66
CA GLN A 168 -17.96 15.02 18.53
C GLN A 168 -17.05 15.56 17.41
N ASP A 169 -17.38 15.23 16.15
CA ASP A 169 -16.65 15.66 14.95
C ASP A 169 -15.15 15.26 14.96
N THR A 170 -14.79 14.13 15.61
CA THR A 170 -13.40 13.70 15.87
C THR A 170 -12.46 13.81 14.65
N LEU A 171 -12.91 13.34 13.49
CA LEU A 171 -12.21 13.42 12.21
C LEU A 171 -13.02 14.30 11.24
N LEU A 172 -12.49 15.48 10.92
CA LEU A 172 -12.95 16.31 9.81
C LEU A 172 -12.16 15.94 8.56
N ASP A 173 -12.70 14.98 7.81
CA ASP A 173 -12.24 14.51 6.51
C ASP A 173 -12.77 15.45 5.41
N ASP A 174 -12.24 16.67 5.43
CA ASP A 174 -12.79 17.90 4.85
C ASP A 174 -12.96 17.82 3.33
N THR A 175 -11.85 17.67 2.60
CA THR A 175 -11.81 17.61 1.13
C THR A 175 -10.47 17.03 0.66
N GLY A 176 -10.43 16.43 -0.53
CA GLY A 176 -9.27 15.72 -1.08
C GLY A 176 -9.48 14.20 -1.17
N SER A 177 -8.47 13.50 -1.69
CA SER A 177 -8.45 12.03 -1.86
C SER A 177 -7.63 11.40 -0.73
N HIS A 178 -8.25 10.69 0.21
CA HIS A 178 -7.59 10.23 1.44
C HIS A 178 -7.62 8.71 1.63
N TYR A 179 -6.62 8.18 2.34
CA TYR A 179 -6.49 6.75 2.62
C TYR A 179 -6.07 6.46 4.05
N TYR A 180 -6.94 5.77 4.81
CA TYR A 180 -6.69 5.40 6.20
C TYR A 180 -6.54 3.88 6.28
N ARG A 181 -5.37 3.38 6.69
CA ARG A 181 -5.08 1.94 6.77
C ARG A 181 -4.73 1.51 8.20
N ASN A 182 -5.37 0.45 8.68
CA ASN A 182 -5.13 -0.13 10.02
C ASN A 182 -5.29 0.91 11.17
N CYS A 183 -6.01 2.00 10.95
CA CYS A 183 -6.18 3.08 11.92
C CYS A 183 -7.31 2.79 12.92
N TYR A 184 -7.29 3.46 14.07
CA TYR A 184 -8.33 3.41 15.08
C TYR A 184 -8.98 4.79 15.21
N VAL A 185 -10.30 4.89 15.09
CA VAL A 185 -11.04 6.15 15.18
C VAL A 185 -12.13 6.04 16.23
N GLU A 186 -12.20 7.01 17.15
CA GLU A 186 -13.06 6.97 18.33
C GLU A 186 -13.85 8.27 18.51
N GLY A 187 -15.15 8.14 18.74
CA GLY A 187 -16.04 9.28 19.02
C GLY A 187 -17.48 8.83 19.27
N ALA A 188 -18.40 9.78 19.35
CA ALA A 188 -19.79 9.57 19.70
C ALA A 188 -20.76 10.14 18.66
N THR A 189 -20.56 11.39 18.23
CA THR A 189 -21.46 12.10 17.31
C THR A 189 -20.68 12.54 16.08
N ASP A 190 -21.14 12.11 14.91
CA ASP A 190 -20.65 12.50 13.58
C ASP A 190 -19.12 12.40 13.45
N PHE A 191 -18.53 11.38 14.09
CA PHE A 191 -17.10 11.40 14.42
C PHE A 191 -16.17 11.16 13.23
N ILE A 192 -16.72 10.87 12.05
CA ILE A 192 -16.08 11.04 10.74
C ILE A 192 -17.02 11.91 9.87
N CYS A 193 -16.63 13.15 9.61
CA CYS A 193 -17.45 14.14 8.91
C CYS A 193 -16.67 14.85 7.79
N GLY A 194 -17.37 15.48 6.84
CA GLY A 194 -16.74 16.24 5.73
C GLY A 194 -17.06 15.71 4.33
N ASN A 195 -16.34 16.21 3.32
CA ASN A 195 -16.59 15.96 1.89
C ASN A 195 -15.38 15.39 1.13
N ALA A 196 -14.41 14.76 1.80
CA ALA A 196 -13.34 14.03 1.12
C ALA A 196 -13.84 12.80 0.33
N ALA A 197 -13.02 12.34 -0.62
CA ALA A 197 -13.11 11.03 -1.25
C ALA A 197 -12.16 10.10 -0.48
N SER A 198 -12.69 9.24 0.39
CA SER A 198 -11.87 8.54 1.39
C SER A 198 -12.12 7.04 1.45
N LEU A 199 -11.02 6.28 1.49
CA LEU A 199 -11.02 4.84 1.74
C LEU A 199 -10.39 4.53 3.10
N PHE A 200 -11.19 3.97 4.00
CA PHE A 200 -10.78 3.40 5.27
C PHE A 200 -10.64 1.88 5.07
N GLU A 201 -9.43 1.34 5.14
CA GLU A 201 -9.14 -0.09 4.94
C GLU A 201 -8.59 -0.73 6.22
N ARG A 202 -9.28 -1.76 6.73
CA ARG A 202 -8.93 -2.44 8.01
C ARG A 202 -8.84 -1.52 9.23
N CYS A 203 -9.60 -0.43 9.21
CA CYS A 203 -9.71 0.46 10.36
C CYS A 203 -10.67 -0.13 11.41
N HIS A 204 -10.45 0.22 12.68
CA HIS A 204 -11.38 -0.04 13.77
C HIS A 204 -12.06 1.28 14.16
N LEU A 205 -13.36 1.37 13.91
CA LEU A 205 -14.22 2.49 14.33
C LEU A 205 -14.88 2.11 15.66
N HIS A 206 -14.73 2.96 16.68
CA HIS A 206 -15.30 2.74 18.00
C HIS A 206 -16.23 3.87 18.44
N SER A 207 -17.53 3.57 18.57
CA SER A 207 -18.50 4.51 19.13
C SER A 207 -18.49 4.48 20.67
N ILE A 208 -18.04 5.57 21.27
CA ILE A 208 -18.14 5.83 22.72
C ILE A 208 -19.45 6.54 23.10
N SER A 209 -20.42 6.64 22.18
CA SER A 209 -21.78 7.04 22.55
C SER A 209 -22.47 5.95 23.38
N LYS A 210 -23.20 6.38 24.41
CA LYS A 210 -24.08 5.50 25.19
C LYS A 210 -25.44 5.34 24.53
N ASN A 211 -25.96 6.42 23.93
CA ASN A 211 -27.27 6.48 23.30
C ASN A 211 -27.17 7.20 21.95
N ASN A 212 -27.56 6.51 20.88
CA ASN A 212 -27.82 7.05 19.53
C ASN A 212 -26.69 7.94 18.98
N GLY A 213 -25.45 7.45 19.08
CA GLY A 213 -24.31 8.06 18.39
C GLY A 213 -24.41 7.99 16.86
N SER A 214 -23.51 8.65 16.17
CA SER A 214 -23.40 8.65 14.70
C SER A 214 -21.93 8.47 14.30
N ILE A 215 -21.65 7.49 13.44
CA ILE A 215 -20.28 7.22 12.96
C ILE A 215 -19.90 8.17 11.83
N THR A 216 -20.81 8.47 10.89
CA THR A 216 -20.51 9.29 9.71
C THR A 216 -21.52 10.41 9.45
N ALA A 217 -20.99 11.57 9.05
CA ALA A 217 -21.75 12.72 8.56
C ALA A 217 -21.09 13.29 7.29
N GLN A 218 -21.36 12.66 6.15
CA GLN A 218 -20.72 13.03 4.89
C GLN A 218 -21.47 14.19 4.20
N HIS A 219 -20.72 15.12 3.59
CA HIS A 219 -21.22 16.40 3.06
C HIS A 219 -21.07 16.54 1.55
N ARG A 220 -21.49 15.52 0.79
CA ARG A 220 -21.59 15.64 -0.66
C ARG A 220 -22.87 16.37 -1.06
N ASP A 221 -22.72 17.39 -1.90
CA ASP A 221 -23.80 18.33 -2.25
C ASP A 221 -24.23 18.26 -3.72
N SER A 222 -23.58 17.41 -4.53
CA SER A 222 -24.01 17.14 -5.90
C SER A 222 -23.68 15.72 -6.37
N LEU A 223 -24.40 15.26 -7.39
CA LEU A 223 -24.07 14.01 -8.11
C LEU A 223 -22.73 14.08 -8.84
N THR A 224 -22.28 15.28 -9.22
CA THR A 224 -21.03 15.51 -9.97
C THR A 224 -19.78 15.47 -9.09
N GLN A 225 -19.91 15.65 -7.77
CA GLN A 225 -18.82 15.41 -6.83
C GLN A 225 -18.52 13.91 -6.72
N ASN A 226 -17.25 13.52 -6.88
CA ASN A 226 -16.79 12.15 -6.67
C ASN A 226 -16.30 11.88 -5.22
N SER A 227 -16.77 12.68 -4.26
CA SER A 227 -16.52 12.47 -2.82
C SER A 227 -17.37 11.36 -2.22
N GLY A 228 -17.07 10.97 -0.98
CA GLY A 228 -17.77 9.92 -0.24
C GLY A 228 -16.82 9.07 0.60
N PHE A 229 -17.36 8.44 1.65
CA PHE A 229 -16.58 7.60 2.57
C PHE A 229 -16.84 6.12 2.34
N THR A 230 -15.77 5.34 2.12
CA THR A 230 -15.84 3.88 1.97
C THR A 230 -15.06 3.19 3.07
N PHE A 231 -15.70 2.24 3.74
CA PHE A 231 -15.15 1.44 4.83
C PHE A 231 -15.04 -0.01 4.39
N LEU A 232 -13.81 -0.47 4.14
CA LEU A 232 -13.49 -1.77 3.56
C LEU A 232 -12.75 -2.64 4.58
N ASP A 233 -13.22 -3.87 4.80
CA ASP A 233 -12.59 -4.86 5.72
C ASP A 233 -12.43 -4.27 7.15
N CYS A 234 -13.33 -3.37 7.55
CA CYS A 234 -13.25 -2.60 8.79
C CYS A 234 -13.99 -3.29 9.94
N LYS A 235 -13.64 -2.91 11.17
CA LYS A 235 -14.30 -3.36 12.40
C LYS A 235 -15.07 -2.20 13.03
N ILE A 236 -16.38 -2.34 13.20
CA ILE A 236 -17.25 -1.33 13.79
C ILE A 236 -17.77 -1.86 15.14
N THR A 237 -17.40 -1.19 16.23
CA THR A 237 -17.88 -1.51 17.59
C THR A 237 -18.37 -0.28 18.33
N GLY A 238 -19.11 -0.45 19.43
CA GLY A 238 -19.48 0.65 20.32
C GLY A 238 -19.81 0.17 21.74
N ILE A 239 -19.97 1.11 22.68
CA ILE A 239 -20.34 0.83 24.08
C ILE A 239 -21.85 0.95 24.37
N GLY A 240 -22.59 1.57 23.45
CA GLY A 240 -24.04 1.77 23.50
C GLY A 240 -24.63 1.69 22.10
N SER A 241 -25.71 2.44 21.81
CA SER A 241 -26.30 2.48 20.46
C SER A 241 -25.68 3.55 19.55
N ALA A 242 -25.51 3.22 18.26
CA ALA A 242 -25.06 4.14 17.22
C ALA A 242 -25.64 3.82 15.84
N TYR A 243 -25.76 4.85 15.00
CA TYR A 243 -26.01 4.76 13.57
C TYR A 243 -24.70 4.70 12.79
N LEU A 244 -24.71 4.00 11.65
CA LEU A 244 -23.64 4.01 10.64
C LEU A 244 -23.39 5.41 10.07
N GLY A 245 -24.42 6.26 10.05
CA GLY A 245 -24.32 7.67 9.73
C GLY A 245 -25.66 8.34 9.44
N ARG A 246 -25.57 9.63 9.11
CA ARG A 246 -26.70 10.51 8.75
C ARG A 246 -26.27 11.59 7.75
N PRO A 247 -27.16 12.05 6.85
CA PRO A 247 -26.76 12.89 5.72
C PRO A 247 -26.62 14.37 6.12
N TRP A 248 -25.37 14.84 6.19
CA TRP A 248 -25.09 16.26 6.37
C TRP A 248 -25.32 17.00 5.03
N GLY A 249 -24.69 16.55 3.95
CA GLY A 249 -24.93 17.04 2.58
C GLY A 249 -26.12 16.35 1.89
N ASP A 250 -26.69 16.97 0.84
CA ASP A 250 -27.92 16.50 0.18
C ASP A 250 -27.75 15.23 -0.67
N TYR A 251 -26.54 14.97 -1.17
CA TYR A 251 -26.18 13.80 -1.97
C TYR A 251 -25.18 12.88 -1.25
N SER A 252 -25.18 12.95 0.09
CA SER A 252 -24.26 12.24 0.99
C SER A 252 -24.01 10.78 0.58
N ARG A 253 -22.74 10.37 0.52
CA ARG A 253 -22.32 9.05 0.03
C ARG A 253 -21.45 8.31 1.04
N VAL A 254 -21.94 7.18 1.56
CA VAL A 254 -21.24 6.32 2.53
C VAL A 254 -21.47 4.84 2.20
N VAL A 255 -20.39 4.06 2.13
CA VAL A 255 -20.42 2.63 1.81
C VAL A 255 -19.66 1.81 2.85
N PHE A 256 -20.31 0.81 3.45
CA PHE A 256 -19.65 -0.21 4.26
C PHE A 256 -19.56 -1.52 3.47
N ALA A 257 -18.34 -2.03 3.28
CA ALA A 257 -18.05 -3.23 2.50
C ALA A 257 -17.20 -4.23 3.28
N LEU A 258 -17.59 -5.50 3.26
CA LEU A 258 -16.89 -6.63 3.90
C LEU A 258 -16.51 -6.38 5.37
N SER A 259 -17.30 -5.57 6.08
CA SER A 259 -16.94 -5.04 7.40
C SER A 259 -17.76 -5.67 8.53
N TYR A 260 -17.13 -5.86 9.69
CA TYR A 260 -17.78 -6.38 10.89
C TYR A 260 -18.56 -5.28 11.62
N MET A 261 -19.80 -5.56 12.00
CA MET A 261 -20.65 -4.68 12.82
C MET A 261 -21.08 -5.39 14.11
N SER A 262 -20.69 -4.83 15.26
CA SER A 262 -21.20 -5.25 16.58
C SER A 262 -22.67 -4.85 16.79
N SER A 263 -23.31 -5.38 17.84
CA SER A 263 -24.67 -5.05 18.26
C SER A 263 -24.88 -3.60 18.73
N ALA A 264 -23.81 -2.78 18.74
CA ALA A 264 -23.93 -1.32 18.92
C ALA A 264 -24.64 -0.63 17.73
N ILE A 265 -24.62 -1.23 16.53
CA ILE A 265 -25.32 -0.68 15.37
C ILE A 265 -26.82 -0.95 15.50
N VAL A 266 -27.62 0.13 15.53
CA VAL A 266 -29.08 0.04 15.64
C VAL A 266 -29.70 -0.64 14.42
N PRO A 267 -30.86 -1.34 14.55
CA PRO A 267 -31.45 -2.09 13.43
C PRO A 267 -31.73 -1.24 12.19
N ALA A 268 -32.17 0.01 12.38
CA ALA A 268 -32.38 1.02 11.33
C ALA A 268 -31.12 1.28 10.47
N GLY A 269 -29.93 1.08 11.04
CA GLY A 269 -28.61 1.32 10.42
C GLY A 269 -28.26 2.80 10.30
N TRP A 270 -29.14 3.60 9.72
CA TRP A 270 -28.90 4.99 9.33
C TRP A 270 -29.97 5.93 9.90
N ASP A 271 -29.58 7.18 10.15
CA ASP A 271 -30.48 8.25 10.59
C ASP A 271 -30.72 9.25 9.44
N SER A 272 -31.90 9.86 9.41
CA SER A 272 -32.33 10.86 8.42
C SER A 272 -32.13 12.32 8.87
N TRP A 273 -31.42 12.53 9.99
CA TRP A 273 -31.12 13.83 10.58
C TRP A 273 -32.38 14.61 10.98
N ALA A 274 -32.95 15.41 10.07
CA ALA A 274 -34.10 16.28 10.34
C ALA A 274 -35.17 16.28 9.21
N GLY A 275 -35.06 15.40 8.20
CA GLY A 275 -36.06 15.37 7.13
C GLY A 275 -35.92 14.20 6.16
N GLN A 276 -37.06 13.75 5.63
CA GLN A 276 -37.11 12.69 4.60
C GLN A 276 -36.62 13.17 3.22
N THR A 277 -36.48 14.48 3.01
CA THR A 277 -36.16 15.09 1.71
C THR A 277 -34.84 14.63 1.09
N LYS A 278 -33.83 14.28 1.90
CA LYS A 278 -32.53 13.77 1.41
C LYS A 278 -32.55 12.27 1.06
N GLN A 279 -33.60 11.52 1.44
CA GLN A 279 -33.60 10.04 1.34
C GLN A 279 -33.59 9.53 -0.11
N SER A 280 -34.04 10.33 -1.07
CA SER A 280 -34.04 10.01 -2.50
C SER A 280 -32.74 10.36 -3.24
N THR A 281 -31.81 11.09 -2.61
CA THR A 281 -30.58 11.62 -3.22
C THR A 281 -29.28 11.10 -2.62
N VAL A 282 -29.34 10.55 -1.40
CA VAL A 282 -28.19 9.94 -0.70
C VAL A 282 -27.86 8.54 -1.21
N PHE A 283 -26.59 8.14 -1.11
CA PHE A 283 -26.11 6.80 -1.46
C PHE A 283 -25.50 6.13 -0.21
N TYR A 284 -26.36 5.55 0.62
CA TYR A 284 -25.98 4.89 1.89
C TYR A 284 -26.16 3.38 1.74
N ALA A 285 -25.03 2.65 1.71
CA ALA A 285 -25.00 1.28 1.19
C ALA A 285 -24.17 0.30 2.03
N GLU A 286 -24.58 -0.97 2.01
CA GLU A 286 -23.91 -2.08 2.68
C GLU A 286 -23.65 -3.25 1.71
N TYR A 287 -22.41 -3.75 1.67
CA TYR A 287 -22.04 -4.95 0.89
C TYR A 287 -21.36 -6.00 1.78
N LYS A 288 -22.01 -7.16 1.93
CA LYS A 288 -21.48 -8.34 2.66
C LYS A 288 -20.85 -8.01 4.04
N CYS A 289 -21.43 -7.03 4.74
CA CYS A 289 -21.11 -6.77 6.14
C CYS A 289 -21.66 -7.89 7.01
N TYR A 290 -21.03 -8.14 8.16
CA TYR A 290 -21.29 -9.32 9.00
C TYR A 290 -21.20 -9.02 10.50
N GLY A 291 -21.67 -9.94 11.32
CA GLY A 291 -21.82 -9.73 12.77
C GLY A 291 -23.21 -9.22 13.15
N PRO A 292 -23.52 -9.13 14.47
CA PRO A 292 -24.89 -8.92 14.95
C PRO A 292 -25.51 -7.58 14.56
N GLY A 293 -24.71 -6.52 14.32
CA GLY A 293 -25.20 -5.22 13.85
C GLY A 293 -25.48 -5.15 12.34
N ALA A 294 -25.02 -6.14 11.57
CA ALA A 294 -25.15 -6.17 10.10
C ALA A 294 -26.48 -6.79 9.62
N ASN A 295 -27.40 -7.17 10.52
CA ASN A 295 -28.72 -7.65 10.11
C ASN A 295 -29.51 -6.52 9.45
N ARG A 296 -29.80 -6.66 8.15
CA ARG A 296 -30.47 -5.63 7.35
C ARG A 296 -32.00 -5.67 7.39
N ALA A 297 -32.61 -6.65 8.07
CA ALA A 297 -34.06 -6.89 8.05
C ALA A 297 -34.95 -5.75 8.59
N HIS A 298 -34.36 -4.80 9.32
CA HIS A 298 -35.06 -3.61 9.85
C HIS A 298 -34.31 -2.30 9.53
N ARG A 299 -33.53 -2.27 8.45
CA ARG A 299 -32.92 -1.04 7.95
C ARG A 299 -33.99 -0.08 7.44
N VAL A 300 -33.68 1.20 7.45
CA VAL A 300 -34.46 2.22 6.73
C VAL A 300 -34.56 1.87 5.24
N GLU A 301 -35.72 2.07 4.62
CA GLU A 301 -36.05 1.57 3.27
C GLU A 301 -35.12 2.10 2.16
N TRP A 302 -34.57 3.30 2.35
CA TRP A 302 -33.61 3.94 1.45
C TRP A 302 -32.16 3.44 1.60
N SER A 303 -31.91 2.48 2.51
CA SER A 303 -30.59 1.86 2.68
C SER A 303 -30.34 0.78 1.63
N GLN A 304 -29.29 0.95 0.82
CA GLN A 304 -29.02 0.09 -0.33
C GLN A 304 -28.25 -1.19 0.04
N SER A 305 -28.63 -2.31 -0.57
CA SER A 305 -27.88 -3.57 -0.55
C SER A 305 -27.19 -3.72 -1.90
N LEU A 306 -25.86 -3.71 -1.94
CA LEU A 306 -25.14 -3.77 -3.22
C LEU A 306 -25.00 -5.20 -3.74
N SER A 307 -25.07 -5.35 -5.07
CA SER A 307 -24.56 -6.50 -5.80
C SER A 307 -23.01 -6.55 -5.75
N MET A 308 -22.40 -7.60 -6.32
CA MET A 308 -20.94 -7.65 -6.42
C MET A 308 -20.39 -6.65 -7.44
N GLU A 309 -21.15 -6.41 -8.51
CA GLU A 309 -20.86 -5.49 -9.61
C GLU A 309 -20.96 -4.04 -9.13
N GLU A 310 -22.03 -3.70 -8.38
CA GLU A 310 -22.23 -2.38 -7.77
C GLU A 310 -21.19 -2.10 -6.66
N ALA A 311 -20.77 -3.13 -5.92
CA ALA A 311 -19.75 -2.98 -4.89
C ALA A 311 -18.32 -2.86 -5.46
N ALA A 312 -18.04 -3.41 -6.65
CA ALA A 312 -16.68 -3.55 -7.19
C ALA A 312 -15.81 -2.28 -7.17
N PRO A 313 -16.31 -1.06 -7.47
CA PRO A 313 -15.51 0.16 -7.38
C PRO A 313 -15.01 0.46 -5.94
N TYR A 314 -15.84 0.14 -4.95
CA TYR A 314 -15.61 0.37 -3.52
C TYR A 314 -14.75 -0.73 -2.85
N LEU A 315 -14.58 -1.89 -3.50
CA LEU A 315 -13.70 -2.97 -3.04
C LEU A 315 -12.21 -2.73 -3.37
N THR A 316 -11.87 -1.59 -3.97
CA THR A 316 -10.51 -1.27 -4.44
C THR A 316 -10.13 0.16 -4.12
N LYS A 317 -8.85 0.50 -4.36
CA LYS A 317 -8.33 1.88 -4.25
C LYS A 317 -8.76 2.78 -5.40
N ALA A 318 -9.58 2.31 -6.34
CA ALA A 318 -9.99 3.07 -7.53
C ALA A 318 -10.79 4.34 -7.19
N MET A 319 -11.68 4.29 -6.19
CA MET A 319 -12.54 5.44 -5.84
C MET A 319 -11.77 6.68 -5.36
N ILE A 320 -10.55 6.49 -4.82
CA ILE A 320 -9.63 7.54 -4.37
C ILE A 320 -8.49 7.80 -5.37
N GLY A 321 -8.55 7.22 -6.57
CA GLY A 321 -7.45 7.23 -7.55
C GLY A 321 -6.15 6.58 -7.05
N GLY A 322 -6.18 5.81 -5.96
CA GLY A 322 -5.01 5.48 -5.12
C GLY A 322 -3.90 4.66 -5.79
N GLN A 323 -4.11 4.20 -7.02
CA GLN A 323 -3.05 3.62 -7.87
C GLN A 323 -2.03 4.68 -8.33
N SER A 324 -2.37 5.96 -8.40
CA SER A 324 -1.46 7.02 -8.85
C SER A 324 -0.59 7.64 -7.74
N TRP A 325 -0.90 7.42 -6.46
CA TRP A 325 -0.30 8.19 -5.36
C TRP A 325 0.09 7.43 -4.07
N LEU A 326 -0.33 6.16 -3.87
CA LEU A 326 -0.02 5.41 -2.65
C LEU A 326 1.36 4.70 -2.71
N ARG A 327 2.09 4.71 -1.58
CA ARG A 327 3.49 4.24 -1.44
C ARG A 327 3.59 2.89 -0.65
N VAL A 328 4.73 2.19 -0.69
CA VAL A 328 4.92 0.75 -0.28
C VAL A 328 5.88 0.54 0.94
N HIS A 329 5.87 -0.61 1.65
CA HIS A 329 6.53 -0.82 2.99
C HIS A 329 6.79 -2.33 3.40
N GLN A 330 7.87 -2.68 4.19
CA GLN A 330 8.50 -4.04 4.47
C GLN A 330 9.48 -4.10 5.78
N PRO A 331 10.07 -5.22 6.36
CA PRO A 331 10.88 -5.27 7.66
C PRO A 331 11.98 -6.42 8.01
N THR A 332 12.07 -7.09 9.23
CA THR A 332 13.29 -7.78 9.91
C THR A 332 13.13 -9.16 10.75
N LEU A 333 14.10 -10.16 10.80
CA LEU A 333 13.98 -11.66 11.19
C LEU A 333 15.12 -12.37 12.06
N LYS A 334 14.98 -13.66 12.55
CA LYS A 334 16.05 -14.66 12.97
C LYS A 334 15.65 -16.21 13.10
N GLU A 335 16.65 -17.11 13.29
CA GLU A 335 16.71 -18.57 13.76
C GLU A 335 16.64 -19.79 12.74
N ALA A 336 16.85 -21.06 13.17
CA ALA A 336 17.65 -22.09 12.42
C ALA A 336 17.10 -23.55 12.25
N LEU A 337 17.36 -24.21 11.09
CA LEU A 337 16.62 -25.42 10.60
C LEU A 337 17.42 -26.48 9.77
N GLN A 338 16.87 -27.70 9.62
CA GLN A 338 17.34 -28.82 8.75
C GLN A 338 16.86 -28.67 7.28
N LEU A 339 17.40 -29.39 6.28
CA LEU A 339 17.27 -28.99 4.85
C LEU A 339 17.15 -30.13 3.79
N SER A 340 16.56 -29.82 2.61
CA SER A 340 16.41 -30.67 1.41
C SER A 340 16.47 -29.85 0.10
N ARG A 341 17.02 -30.39 -1.01
CA ARG A 341 17.48 -29.61 -2.20
C ARG A 341 16.52 -29.64 -3.39
N LEU A 342 16.16 -28.46 -3.93
CA LEU A 342 15.29 -28.23 -5.08
C LEU A 342 16.01 -27.47 -6.22
N THR A 343 15.78 -27.83 -7.50
CA THR A 343 16.49 -27.29 -8.68
C THR A 343 15.54 -26.68 -9.73
N HIS A 344 15.40 -25.36 -9.71
CA HIS A 344 14.49 -24.64 -10.62
C HIS A 344 15.10 -24.49 -12.02
N GLY A 345 14.37 -24.99 -13.02
CA GLY A 345 14.72 -24.90 -14.44
C GLY A 345 15.63 -26.02 -14.97
N LEU A 346 16.15 -26.89 -14.10
CA LEU A 346 16.94 -28.06 -14.49
C LEU A 346 16.03 -29.20 -14.94
N LYS A 347 16.09 -29.58 -16.23
CA LYS A 347 15.37 -30.75 -16.75
C LYS A 347 16.09 -32.03 -16.32
N GLN A 348 15.63 -32.60 -15.21
CA GLN A 348 16.12 -33.88 -14.65
C GLN A 348 15.58 -35.08 -15.44
N PHE A 349 16.26 -35.47 -16.52
CA PHE A 349 15.84 -36.60 -17.35
C PHE A 349 16.11 -37.95 -16.68
N ARG A 350 15.02 -38.69 -16.39
CA ARG A 350 15.00 -40.04 -15.78
C ARG A 350 15.44 -40.14 -14.32
N ASN A 351 15.65 -39.01 -13.63
CA ASN A 351 16.15 -39.00 -12.25
C ASN A 351 15.47 -37.97 -11.32
N GLY A 352 14.30 -37.44 -11.71
CA GLY A 352 13.59 -36.35 -11.01
C GLY A 352 13.22 -36.59 -9.54
N TRP A 353 13.44 -37.79 -8.99
CA TRP A 353 13.42 -38.00 -7.55
C TRP A 353 14.50 -37.17 -6.82
N ALA A 354 15.61 -36.85 -7.50
CA ALA A 354 16.72 -36.06 -7.01
C ALA A 354 16.46 -34.54 -7.01
N ASP A 355 15.27 -34.08 -7.42
CA ASP A 355 14.81 -32.69 -7.27
C ASP A 355 14.29 -32.38 -5.85
N GLY A 356 14.20 -33.40 -4.99
CA GLY A 356 14.36 -33.29 -3.54
C GLY A 356 13.40 -32.44 -2.68
N PRO A 357 12.08 -32.31 -2.93
CA PRO A 357 11.14 -31.94 -1.87
C PRO A 357 11.10 -33.03 -0.79
N ALA A 358 11.42 -32.65 0.45
CA ALA A 358 11.47 -33.54 1.61
C ALA A 358 10.18 -34.35 1.79
N TYR A 359 10.33 -35.65 2.01
CA TYR A 359 9.25 -36.64 2.21
C TYR A 359 8.31 -36.85 1.01
N ILE A 360 8.50 -36.14 -0.11
CA ILE A 360 7.75 -36.38 -1.35
C ILE A 360 8.58 -37.19 -2.35
N THR A 361 9.83 -36.76 -2.63
CA THR A 361 10.73 -37.48 -3.54
C THR A 361 11.99 -38.00 -2.88
N GLN A 362 12.37 -37.44 -1.73
CA GLN A 362 13.60 -37.77 -1.03
C GLN A 362 13.41 -37.65 0.49
N CYS A 363 14.05 -38.52 1.28
CA CYS A 363 14.24 -38.29 2.71
C CYS A 363 15.16 -37.07 2.92
N PRO A 364 14.84 -36.12 3.81
CA PRO A 364 15.70 -34.96 4.04
C PRO A 364 17.07 -35.34 4.62
N ILE A 365 18.07 -34.51 4.35
CA ILE A 365 19.45 -34.74 4.79
C ILE A 365 19.52 -34.38 6.28
N LYS A 366 19.77 -35.38 7.13
CA LYS A 366 19.87 -35.20 8.58
C LYS A 366 21.12 -34.40 8.96
N THR A 367 21.06 -33.68 10.07
CA THR A 367 22.19 -32.93 10.65
C THR A 367 23.43 -33.81 10.76
N GLY A 368 24.57 -33.33 10.28
CA GLY A 368 25.84 -34.06 10.31
C GLY A 368 25.94 -35.23 9.30
N GLN A 369 25.04 -35.32 8.32
CA GLN A 369 25.11 -36.27 7.22
C GLN A 369 25.30 -35.54 5.88
N SER A 370 25.78 -36.26 4.87
CA SER A 370 25.93 -35.77 3.49
C SER A 370 25.10 -36.60 2.51
N TYR A 371 24.79 -36.03 1.34
CA TYR A 371 24.15 -36.73 0.24
C TYR A 371 24.67 -36.20 -1.10
N THR A 372 25.07 -37.10 -1.99
CA THR A 372 25.59 -36.76 -3.32
C THR A 372 24.47 -36.84 -4.36
N TYR A 373 24.21 -35.72 -5.05
CA TYR A 373 23.22 -35.64 -6.12
C TYR A 373 23.88 -35.95 -7.47
N ASP A 374 23.44 -37.00 -8.16
CA ASP A 374 23.84 -37.35 -9.52
C ASP A 374 22.70 -37.08 -10.52
N PHE A 375 23.01 -36.41 -11.64
CA PHE A 375 22.03 -35.95 -12.63
C PHE A 375 22.65 -35.67 -14.01
N ASN A 376 21.92 -36.05 -15.06
CA ASN A 376 22.35 -35.86 -16.44
C ASN A 376 21.74 -34.59 -17.06
N ILE A 377 22.60 -33.69 -17.51
CA ILE A 377 22.27 -32.35 -18.01
C ILE A 377 22.14 -32.25 -19.55
N THR A 378 21.88 -33.38 -20.22
CA THR A 378 21.82 -33.47 -21.69
C THR A 378 20.93 -32.40 -22.34
N GLY A 379 21.49 -31.73 -23.35
CA GLY A 379 20.80 -30.69 -24.14
C GLY A 379 20.66 -29.32 -23.46
N GLN A 380 21.18 -29.15 -22.24
CA GLN A 380 21.06 -27.91 -21.45
C GLN A 380 22.38 -27.14 -21.43
N ARG A 381 22.29 -25.81 -21.31
CA ARG A 381 23.42 -24.89 -21.15
C ARG A 381 22.96 -23.54 -20.58
N GLY A 382 23.84 -22.85 -19.87
CA GLY A 382 23.56 -21.63 -19.13
C GLY A 382 23.40 -21.84 -17.63
N THR A 383 23.02 -20.78 -16.92
CA THR A 383 22.92 -20.76 -15.46
C THR A 383 21.50 -21.10 -15.02
N LEU A 384 21.39 -22.03 -14.08
CA LEU A 384 20.15 -22.52 -13.47
C LEU A 384 20.21 -22.28 -11.95
N TRP A 385 19.05 -22.21 -11.30
CA TRP A 385 18.97 -21.86 -9.88
C TRP A 385 18.63 -23.08 -9.01
N TRP A 386 19.27 -23.19 -7.84
CA TRP A 386 18.93 -24.20 -6.84
C TRP A 386 18.85 -23.61 -5.43
N HIS A 387 18.00 -24.18 -4.59
CA HIS A 387 17.98 -23.87 -3.17
C HIS A 387 17.68 -25.11 -2.33
N ALA A 388 18.10 -25.10 -1.06
CA ALA A 388 17.55 -26.02 -0.09
C ALA A 388 16.34 -25.43 0.64
N HIS A 389 15.52 -26.28 1.28
CA HIS A 389 14.30 -25.92 2.01
C HIS A 389 13.87 -27.04 2.97
N ILE A 390 12.98 -26.72 3.91
CA ILE A 390 12.26 -27.67 4.77
C ILE A 390 10.83 -27.16 4.98
N PHE A 391 9.84 -28.01 4.68
CA PHE A 391 8.45 -27.59 4.56
C PHE A 391 8.35 -26.31 3.70
N TRP A 392 7.75 -25.23 4.21
CA TRP A 392 7.65 -23.93 3.53
C TRP A 392 8.89 -23.03 3.66
N LEU A 393 9.88 -23.39 4.49
CA LEU A 393 11.01 -22.53 4.84
C LEU A 393 12.21 -22.82 3.97
N ARG A 394 12.63 -21.84 3.17
CA ARG A 394 13.84 -21.91 2.37
C ARG A 394 15.09 -21.81 3.26
N ALA A 395 16.08 -22.62 2.97
CA ALA A 395 17.38 -22.62 3.64
C ALA A 395 18.18 -21.34 3.40
N THR A 396 19.18 -21.10 4.23
CA THR A 396 20.33 -20.22 3.91
C THR A 396 21.30 -20.86 2.90
N VAL A 397 21.10 -22.14 2.54
CA VAL A 397 21.92 -22.90 1.58
C VAL A 397 21.24 -22.91 0.21
N TYR A 398 21.83 -22.24 -0.77
CA TYR A 398 21.34 -22.14 -2.16
C TYR A 398 22.42 -21.60 -3.08
N GLY A 399 22.21 -21.63 -4.40
CA GLY A 399 23.12 -21.02 -5.35
C GLY A 399 22.77 -21.28 -6.82
N ALA A 400 23.76 -21.08 -7.68
CA ALA A 400 23.68 -21.37 -9.11
C ALA A 400 24.16 -22.79 -9.43
N ILE A 401 23.70 -23.34 -10.56
CA ILE A 401 24.31 -24.45 -11.29
C ILE A 401 24.66 -23.90 -12.68
N VAL A 402 25.94 -23.90 -13.05
CA VAL A 402 26.42 -23.27 -14.28
C VAL A 402 26.79 -24.33 -15.31
N ILE A 403 26.00 -24.47 -16.37
CA ILE A 403 26.23 -25.48 -17.41
C ILE A 403 26.93 -24.81 -18.60
N MET A 404 28.25 -24.94 -18.64
CA MET A 404 29.09 -24.44 -19.74
C MET A 404 28.78 -25.16 -21.06
N PRO A 405 28.98 -24.51 -22.22
CA PRO A 405 28.70 -25.10 -23.50
C PRO A 405 29.85 -26.03 -23.90
N LYS A 406 29.61 -26.93 -24.86
CA LYS A 406 30.71 -27.72 -25.43
C LYS A 406 31.73 -26.79 -26.11
N PRO A 407 33.04 -27.05 -25.99
CA PRO A 407 34.07 -26.25 -26.68
C PRO A 407 33.74 -26.02 -28.16
N GLY A 408 34.07 -24.83 -28.66
CA GLY A 408 33.74 -24.39 -30.02
C GLY A 408 32.27 -23.99 -30.26
N ASN A 409 31.36 -24.19 -29.30
CA ASN A 409 29.95 -23.79 -29.43
C ASN A 409 29.67 -22.55 -28.55
N PRO A 410 29.60 -21.33 -29.11
CA PRO A 410 29.26 -20.14 -28.33
C PRO A 410 27.84 -20.22 -27.78
N PHE A 411 27.56 -19.44 -26.74
CA PHE A 411 26.20 -19.22 -26.23
C PHE A 411 25.31 -18.57 -27.30
N PRO A 412 23.97 -18.70 -27.23
CA PRO A 412 23.06 -18.20 -28.26
C PRO A 412 22.82 -16.67 -28.18
N PHE A 413 23.77 -15.94 -27.59
CA PHE A 413 23.75 -14.49 -27.40
C PHE A 413 25.20 -13.95 -27.37
N PRO A 414 25.42 -12.64 -27.61
CA PRO A 414 26.75 -12.03 -27.55
C PRO A 414 27.39 -12.17 -26.16
N GLN A 415 28.73 -12.17 -26.11
CA GLN A 415 29.46 -12.19 -24.84
C GLN A 415 29.03 -10.99 -23.95
N PRO A 416 28.69 -11.20 -22.67
CA PRO A 416 28.25 -10.13 -21.79
C PRO A 416 29.38 -9.13 -21.50
N GLN A 417 29.02 -7.86 -21.31
CA GLN A 417 29.96 -6.79 -20.94
C GLN A 417 30.41 -6.86 -19.46
N MET A 418 29.65 -7.57 -18.63
CA MET A 418 29.82 -7.73 -17.18
C MET A 418 29.03 -8.96 -16.72
N GLU A 419 29.53 -9.69 -15.72
CA GLU A 419 28.80 -10.74 -15.00
C GLU A 419 28.82 -10.41 -13.50
N GLU A 420 27.68 -10.53 -12.82
CA GLU A 420 27.51 -10.09 -11.42
C GLU A 420 26.56 -11.02 -10.65
N VAL A 421 26.85 -11.29 -9.38
CA VAL A 421 26.16 -12.32 -8.58
C VAL A 421 24.89 -11.77 -7.93
N ILE A 422 23.75 -12.43 -8.17
CA ILE A 422 22.43 -12.03 -7.66
C ILE A 422 21.82 -13.17 -6.83
N ILE A 423 21.78 -12.97 -5.50
CA ILE A 423 21.09 -13.83 -4.54
C ILE A 423 19.67 -13.30 -4.30
N LEU A 424 18.63 -14.04 -4.66
CA LEU A 424 17.26 -13.70 -4.28
C LEU A 424 16.91 -14.30 -2.92
N GLY A 425 16.18 -13.59 -2.06
CA GLY A 425 15.73 -14.07 -0.75
C GLY A 425 14.37 -13.51 -0.33
N GLU A 426 13.74 -14.14 0.66
CA GLU A 426 12.51 -13.67 1.31
C GLU A 426 12.70 -13.62 2.82
N TRP A 427 11.78 -12.94 3.50
CA TRP A 427 12.05 -12.40 4.83
C TRP A 427 10.73 -12.07 5.56
N TRP A 428 10.69 -12.21 6.89
CA TRP A 428 9.53 -11.89 7.73
C TRP A 428 9.90 -11.00 8.93
N ASN A 429 8.90 -10.32 9.50
CA ASN A 429 9.02 -9.44 10.66
C ASN A 429 8.91 -10.20 12.00
N ASN A 430 8.12 -11.28 11.98
CA ASN A 430 7.93 -12.18 13.11
C ASN A 430 8.86 -13.39 12.96
N ASP A 431 8.95 -14.19 14.02
CA ASP A 431 9.58 -15.51 13.98
C ASP A 431 8.94 -16.38 12.88
N VAL A 432 9.77 -16.88 11.94
CA VAL A 432 9.29 -17.67 10.79
C VAL A 432 8.81 -19.06 11.17
N GLU A 433 9.32 -19.64 12.26
CA GLU A 433 8.76 -20.88 12.76
C GLU A 433 7.36 -20.63 13.33
N GLU A 434 7.13 -19.55 14.06
CA GLU A 434 5.79 -19.23 14.58
C GLU A 434 4.76 -18.96 13.48
N ILE A 435 5.15 -18.30 12.38
CA ILE A 435 4.27 -18.15 11.20
C ILE A 435 3.93 -19.54 10.60
N VAL A 436 4.89 -20.46 10.53
CA VAL A 436 4.65 -21.81 9.99
C VAL A 436 3.86 -22.69 10.96
N LYS A 437 4.13 -22.61 12.27
CA LYS A 437 3.34 -23.26 13.33
C LYS A 437 1.89 -22.76 13.30
N GLN A 438 1.68 -21.46 13.10
CA GLN A 438 0.35 -20.87 12.91
C GLN A 438 -0.35 -21.40 11.64
N GLY A 439 0.32 -21.37 10.48
CA GLY A 439 -0.23 -21.90 9.23
C GLY A 439 -0.62 -23.38 9.34
N ASN A 440 0.28 -24.21 9.84
CA ASN A 440 0.06 -25.64 10.08
C ASN A 440 -1.11 -25.89 11.05
N LYS A 441 -1.24 -25.09 12.12
CA LYS A 441 -2.35 -25.19 13.09
C LYS A 441 -3.70 -24.78 12.51
N LEU A 442 -3.71 -23.90 11.50
CA LEU A 442 -4.92 -23.41 10.83
C LEU A 442 -5.27 -24.17 9.55
N GLY A 443 -4.39 -25.06 9.06
CA GLY A 443 -4.55 -25.72 7.76
C GLY A 443 -4.39 -24.78 6.56
N LEU A 444 -3.67 -23.66 6.74
CA LEU A 444 -3.53 -22.59 5.74
C LEU A 444 -2.05 -22.35 5.40
N PRO A 445 -1.74 -21.84 4.20
CA PRO A 445 -0.37 -21.46 3.85
C PRO A 445 0.16 -20.36 4.78
N PRO A 446 1.48 -20.29 5.03
CA PRO A 446 2.11 -19.18 5.75
C PRO A 446 1.77 -17.81 5.15
N ASN A 447 1.73 -16.79 6.00
CA ASN A 447 1.57 -15.39 5.55
C ASN A 447 2.71 -15.00 4.60
N ALA A 448 2.40 -14.20 3.58
CA ALA A 448 3.37 -13.71 2.61
C ALA A 448 4.56 -12.99 3.28
N SER A 449 5.74 -13.08 2.66
CA SER A 449 6.97 -12.45 3.13
C SER A 449 6.78 -10.96 3.39
N ASP A 450 7.10 -10.53 4.61
CA ASP A 450 7.13 -9.10 4.90
C ASP A 450 8.28 -8.40 4.14
N ALA A 451 9.40 -9.08 3.84
CA ALA A 451 10.49 -8.56 3.02
C ALA A 451 10.94 -9.52 1.87
N ARG A 452 11.45 -8.96 0.76
CA ARG A 452 12.06 -9.64 -0.39
C ARG A 452 13.39 -8.96 -0.65
N THR A 453 14.43 -9.74 -0.89
CA THR A 453 15.81 -9.27 -0.90
C THR A 453 16.58 -9.71 -2.14
N ILE A 454 17.52 -8.87 -2.56
CA ILE A 454 18.59 -9.16 -3.52
C ILE A 454 19.92 -9.00 -2.78
N ASN A 455 20.81 -10.00 -2.77
CA ASN A 455 22.07 -9.97 -2.03
C ASN A 455 21.92 -9.61 -0.53
N GLY A 456 20.86 -10.14 0.10
CA GLY A 456 20.49 -9.83 1.49
C GLY A 456 20.03 -8.39 1.73
N LYS A 457 19.84 -7.62 0.65
CA LYS A 457 19.39 -6.23 0.65
C LYS A 457 17.93 -6.15 0.22
N PRO A 458 17.00 -5.62 1.03
CA PRO A 458 15.62 -5.48 0.61
C PRO A 458 15.50 -4.43 -0.52
N GLY A 459 14.48 -4.54 -1.35
CA GLY A 459 14.28 -3.66 -2.51
C GLY A 459 14.04 -2.19 -2.11
N PRO A 460 14.15 -1.21 -3.04
CA PRO A 460 14.01 0.21 -2.70
C PRO A 460 12.63 0.62 -2.16
N LEU A 461 11.58 -0.15 -2.45
CA LEU A 461 10.24 0.04 -1.86
C LEU A 461 10.16 -0.39 -0.37
N PHE A 462 11.28 -0.68 0.31
CA PHE A 462 11.38 -1.37 1.61
C PHE A 462 12.03 -0.39 2.64
N PRO A 463 11.48 -0.17 3.85
CA PRO A 463 11.74 0.96 4.73
C PRO A 463 13.01 0.82 5.58
N CYS A 464 13.75 -0.26 5.37
CA CYS A 464 15.07 -0.53 5.90
C CYS A 464 16.14 -0.57 4.78
N SER A 465 15.78 -0.18 3.54
CA SER A 465 16.62 -0.34 2.36
C SER A 465 17.56 0.83 2.05
N GLU A 466 17.30 2.06 2.53
CA GLU A 466 18.02 3.27 2.06
C GLU A 466 19.56 3.23 2.23
N LYS A 467 20.07 2.52 3.25
CA LYS A 467 21.52 2.27 3.42
C LYS A 467 21.99 0.92 2.86
N TYR A 468 21.06 0.10 2.38
CA TYR A 468 21.17 -1.33 2.22
C TYR A 468 20.30 -1.85 1.06
N THR A 469 20.40 -1.25 -0.13
CA THR A 469 19.86 -1.79 -1.40
C THR A 469 21.04 -2.28 -2.27
N PHE A 470 20.86 -3.37 -3.03
CA PHE A 470 21.82 -3.82 -4.04
C PHE A 470 21.46 -3.19 -5.39
N SER A 471 22.44 -2.54 -6.02
CA SER A 471 22.28 -1.82 -7.29
C SER A 471 23.48 -2.07 -8.20
N MET A 472 23.21 -2.26 -9.50
CA MET A 472 24.22 -2.45 -10.55
C MET A 472 23.92 -1.49 -11.71
N TRP A 473 24.96 -0.86 -12.25
CA TRP A 473 24.84 0.05 -13.41
C TRP A 473 25.04 -0.71 -14.71
N LEU A 474 23.97 -0.86 -15.50
CA LEU A 474 24.04 -1.37 -16.87
C LEU A 474 24.35 -0.22 -17.84
N SER A 475 25.13 -0.50 -18.89
CA SER A 475 25.54 0.52 -19.87
C SER A 475 24.35 1.04 -20.68
N ARG A 476 24.42 2.30 -21.14
CA ARG A 476 23.25 3.04 -21.69
C ARG A 476 22.81 2.54 -23.07
N GLU A 477 22.00 1.49 -23.10
CA GLU A 477 20.98 1.31 -24.16
C GLU A 477 19.71 0.55 -23.75
N ARG A 478 19.60 0.10 -22.48
CA ARG A 478 18.33 -0.28 -21.84
C ARG A 478 18.48 -0.31 -20.32
N HIS A 479 17.85 0.64 -19.62
CA HIS A 479 17.65 0.51 -18.17
C HIS A 479 16.57 -0.55 -17.92
N THR A 480 16.92 -1.62 -17.21
CA THR A 480 15.96 -2.53 -16.59
C THR A 480 16.17 -2.54 -15.09
N SER A 481 15.29 -1.87 -14.35
CA SER A 481 15.11 -2.16 -12.92
C SER A 481 14.57 -3.59 -12.79
N LEU A 482 15.27 -4.43 -12.02
CA LEU A 482 14.75 -5.75 -11.64
C LEU A 482 13.75 -5.59 -10.50
N GLU A 483 12.59 -5.03 -10.83
CA GLU A 483 11.42 -5.04 -9.96
C GLU A 483 10.87 -6.46 -9.80
N SER A 484 10.10 -6.68 -8.73
CA SER A 484 9.44 -7.96 -8.44
C SER A 484 7.92 -7.85 -8.64
N PRO A 485 7.42 -7.86 -9.88
CA PRO A 485 6.05 -8.29 -10.13
C PRO A 485 5.92 -9.78 -9.77
N MET A 486 4.69 -10.32 -9.79
CA MET A 486 4.49 -11.75 -9.53
C MET A 486 5.21 -12.60 -10.58
N LEU A 487 6.09 -13.51 -10.14
CA LEU A 487 6.53 -14.66 -10.94
C LEU A 487 5.39 -15.69 -11.07
N ARG A 488 4.29 -15.29 -11.71
CA ARG A 488 3.35 -16.22 -12.32
C ARG A 488 3.88 -16.55 -13.71
N SER A 489 4.30 -17.80 -13.87
CA SER A 489 4.89 -18.38 -15.08
C SER A 489 4.28 -17.87 -16.39
N THR A 490 5.10 -17.22 -17.23
CA THR A 490 5.33 -17.61 -18.64
C THR A 490 6.44 -16.79 -19.29
N THR A 491 7.00 -17.28 -20.40
CA THR A 491 8.06 -16.68 -21.24
C THR A 491 9.46 -16.56 -20.61
N ASN A 492 10.48 -16.69 -21.48
CA ASN A 492 11.87 -16.92 -21.09
C ASN A 492 12.66 -15.61 -20.93
N PHE A 493 13.50 -15.55 -19.90
CA PHE A 493 14.72 -14.74 -19.90
C PHE A 493 15.90 -15.63 -19.50
N SER A 494 17.00 -15.54 -20.24
CA SER A 494 18.26 -16.20 -19.90
C SER A 494 19.27 -15.14 -19.49
N LEU A 495 19.90 -15.33 -18.34
CA LEU A 495 21.13 -14.64 -17.97
C LEU A 495 22.15 -15.68 -17.49
N GLN A 496 23.42 -15.45 -17.79
CA GLN A 496 24.52 -16.30 -17.36
C GLN A 496 25.34 -15.64 -16.28
N LEU A 497 26.03 -16.49 -15.54
CA LEU A 497 26.68 -16.18 -14.28
C LEU A 497 27.65 -17.31 -13.98
N LEU A 498 28.95 -17.04 -13.94
CA LEU A 498 29.99 -17.97 -13.53
C LEU A 498 30.95 -17.31 -12.53
N VAL A 499 31.27 -18.01 -11.44
CA VAL A 499 32.31 -17.61 -10.48
C VAL A 499 33.07 -18.86 -10.02
N THR A 500 34.39 -18.79 -10.04
CA THR A 500 35.31 -19.79 -9.45
C THR A 500 35.63 -19.47 -7.99
N THR A 501 36.12 -20.48 -7.26
CA THR A 501 36.51 -20.43 -5.83
C THR A 501 37.34 -19.21 -5.43
#